data_AF-A0A4R5NER8-F1
#
_entry.id   AF-A0A4R5NER8-F1
#
_cell.length_a   1.000
_cell.length_b   1.000
_cell.length_c   1.000
_cell.angle_alpha   90.00
_cell.angle_beta   90.00
_cell.angle_gamma   90.00
#
_symmetry.space_group_name_H-M   'P 1'
#
loop_
_entity.id
_entity.type
_entity.pdbx_description
1 polymer ?
#
loop_
_entity_poly.entity_id
_entity_poly.type
_entity_poly.pdbx_seq_one_letter_code
_entity_poly.pdbx_strand_id
1 'polypeptide(L)'
;MTQKYIAKIVPLNADFIGTKAHGQAEFTEDDDTLHIKIEMFDTPANTQHWEHFHGFPDGKDAKIATMDQDANHDNLVDLPETEAVSGTTMVPFDNAPQDMNIPNDNYPTSDANGHFAYEKDVPLDALKKQFKEVFGTDDLELDKRVIYVHGVPQSLKLPTSVAGEVGDYDAHVTLPIATGKIEKA
;
A
#
# COMPACT_ATOMS: atom_id res chain seq x y z
N MET A 1 9.67 -8.38 -22.78
CA MET A 1 10.21 -9.41 -21.86
C MET A 1 9.34 -9.41 -20.61
N THR A 2 9.07 -10.56 -19.98
CA THR A 2 8.20 -10.61 -18.79
C THR A 2 9.04 -10.69 -17.51
N GLN A 3 8.83 -9.77 -16.58
CA GLN A 3 9.41 -9.76 -15.24
C GLN A 3 8.33 -10.05 -14.20
N LYS A 4 8.66 -10.87 -13.21
CA LYS A 4 7.76 -11.19 -12.10
C LYS A 4 8.30 -10.66 -10.79
N TYR A 5 7.40 -10.23 -9.94
CA TYR A 5 7.68 -9.82 -8.58
C TYR A 5 6.63 -10.38 -7.63
N ILE A 6 7.03 -10.64 -6.40
CA ILE A 6 6.16 -11.11 -5.32
C ILE A 6 6.44 -10.26 -4.08
N ALA A 7 5.40 -9.92 -3.33
CA ALA A 7 5.53 -9.42 -1.98
C ALA A 7 4.74 -10.30 -1.02
N LYS A 8 5.44 -10.82 0.00
CA LYS A 8 4.77 -11.40 1.16
C LYS A 8 4.34 -10.27 2.08
N ILE A 9 3.03 -10.13 2.27
CA ILE A 9 2.44 -9.06 3.06
C ILE A 9 2.29 -9.55 4.50
N VAL A 10 2.88 -8.80 5.43
CA VAL A 10 2.89 -9.11 6.86
C VAL A 10 2.14 -8.03 7.65
N PRO A 11 1.57 -8.38 8.83
CA PRO A 11 0.81 -7.42 9.62
C PRO A 11 1.66 -6.27 10.16
N LEU A 12 1.04 -5.10 10.28
CA LEU A 12 1.53 -3.93 11.02
C LEU A 12 0.39 -3.41 11.92
N ASN A 13 0.69 -2.83 13.07
CA ASN A 13 -0.32 -2.33 14.02
C ASN A 13 -1.35 -3.38 14.54
N ALA A 14 -1.09 -4.67 14.30
CA ALA A 14 -2.06 -5.74 14.51
C ALA A 14 -2.58 -5.87 15.95
N ASP A 15 -1.70 -5.65 16.94
CA ASP A 15 -2.06 -5.76 18.35
C ASP A 15 -3.08 -4.69 18.77
N PHE A 16 -2.97 -3.48 18.22
CA PHE A 16 -3.94 -2.39 18.47
C PHE A 16 -5.23 -2.60 17.68
N ILE A 17 -5.13 -2.95 16.40
CA ILE A 17 -6.27 -3.10 15.49
C ILE A 17 -7.13 -4.31 15.88
N GLY A 18 -6.51 -5.36 16.42
CA GLY A 18 -7.18 -6.60 16.80
C GLY A 18 -7.35 -7.60 15.65
N THR A 19 -6.79 -7.32 14.48
CA THR A 19 -6.71 -8.24 13.34
C THR A 19 -5.27 -8.37 12.85
N LYS A 20 -4.95 -9.46 12.15
CA LYS A 20 -3.59 -9.77 11.68
C LYS A 20 -3.55 -9.81 10.17
N ALA A 21 -3.81 -8.66 9.55
CA ALA A 21 -3.87 -8.51 8.10
C ALA A 21 -2.60 -9.04 7.44
N HIS A 22 -2.74 -10.00 6.54
CA HIS A 22 -1.63 -10.64 5.84
C HIS A 22 -2.06 -11.17 4.48
N GLY A 23 -1.11 -11.45 3.61
CA GLY A 23 -1.43 -11.85 2.24
C GLY A 23 -0.23 -11.94 1.32
N GLN A 24 -0.51 -11.86 0.03
CA GLN A 24 0.50 -11.86 -1.02
C GLN A 24 0.08 -10.90 -2.14
N ALA A 25 1.06 -10.15 -2.66
CA ALA A 25 0.94 -9.46 -3.93
C ALA A 25 1.84 -10.11 -4.98
N GLU A 26 1.34 -10.21 -6.20
CA GLU A 26 2.07 -10.65 -7.39
C GLU A 26 1.97 -9.57 -8.46
N PHE A 27 3.11 -9.29 -9.08
CA PHE A 27 3.22 -8.35 -10.19
C PHE A 27 3.86 -9.08 -11.37
N THR A 28 3.22 -9.03 -12.54
CA THR A 28 3.80 -9.51 -13.79
C THR A 28 3.85 -8.33 -14.75
N GLU A 29 5.04 -7.80 -14.98
CA GLU A 29 5.31 -6.71 -15.93
C GLU A 29 5.75 -7.33 -17.26
N ASP A 30 5.05 -7.02 -18.34
CA ASP A 30 5.51 -7.25 -19.70
C ASP A 30 5.75 -5.92 -20.44
N ASP A 31 5.79 -5.95 -21.77
CA ASP A 31 6.13 -4.75 -22.55
C ASP A 31 4.97 -3.73 -22.56
N ASP A 32 3.72 -4.17 -22.37
CA ASP A 32 2.51 -3.34 -22.50
C ASP A 32 1.74 -3.19 -21.17
N THR A 33 1.82 -4.18 -20.29
CA THR A 33 0.93 -4.32 -19.13
C THR A 33 1.69 -4.63 -17.85
N LEU A 34 1.23 -4.03 -16.75
CA LEU A 34 1.51 -4.49 -15.40
C LEU A 34 0.26 -5.22 -14.89
N HIS A 35 0.33 -6.54 -14.83
CA HIS A 35 -0.71 -7.37 -14.22
C HIS A 35 -0.44 -7.46 -12.71
N ILE A 36 -1.44 -7.08 -11.91
CA ILE A 36 -1.36 -7.01 -10.45
C ILE A 36 -2.39 -7.96 -9.86
N LYS A 37 -1.97 -8.77 -8.90
CA LYS A 37 -2.83 -9.58 -8.04
C LYS A 37 -2.49 -9.35 -6.59
N ILE A 38 -3.48 -9.07 -5.77
CA ILE A 38 -3.30 -8.96 -4.32
C ILE A 38 -4.41 -9.78 -3.66
N GLU A 39 -4.03 -10.66 -2.75
CA GLU A 39 -4.97 -11.44 -1.94
C GLU A 39 -4.64 -11.20 -0.47
N MET A 40 -5.63 -10.76 0.29
CA MET A 40 -5.50 -10.37 1.69
C MET A 40 -6.51 -11.11 2.56
N PHE A 41 -6.06 -11.43 3.78
CA PHE A 41 -6.80 -12.17 4.80
C PHE A 41 -6.66 -11.47 6.15
N ASP A 42 -7.60 -11.77 7.05
CA ASP A 42 -7.63 -11.25 8.43
C ASP A 42 -7.52 -9.71 8.48
N THR A 43 -8.07 -9.01 7.50
CA THR A 43 -8.19 -7.55 7.51
C THR A 43 -9.42 -7.13 8.33
N PRO A 44 -9.52 -5.87 8.76
CA PRO A 44 -10.76 -5.35 9.32
C PRO A 44 -11.94 -5.62 8.35
N ALA A 45 -12.95 -6.36 8.78
CA ALA A 45 -14.06 -6.81 7.93
C ALA A 45 -14.97 -5.67 7.46
N ASN A 46 -15.60 -5.83 6.28
CA ASN A 46 -16.50 -4.84 5.67
C ASN A 46 -15.90 -3.42 5.60
N THR A 47 -14.58 -3.33 5.42
CA THR A 47 -13.82 -2.07 5.43
C THR A 47 -13.13 -1.91 4.08
N GLN A 48 -13.17 -0.70 3.53
CA GLN A 48 -12.36 -0.38 2.35
C GLN A 48 -10.89 -0.29 2.74
N HIS A 49 -10.03 -0.90 1.95
CA HIS A 49 -8.59 -0.91 2.20
C HIS A 49 -7.87 -0.16 1.09
N TRP A 50 -7.30 0.99 1.43
CA TRP A 50 -6.39 1.66 0.52
C TRP A 50 -5.12 0.84 0.36
N GLU A 51 -4.67 0.69 -0.87
CA GLU A 51 -3.50 -0.12 -1.19
C GLU A 51 -2.60 0.64 -2.16
N HIS A 52 -1.29 0.61 -1.90
CA HIS A 52 -0.32 1.32 -2.74
C HIS A 52 1.01 0.57 -2.75
N PHE A 53 1.86 0.88 -3.72
CA PHE A 53 3.29 0.80 -3.44
C PHE A 53 3.85 2.15 -2.99
N HIS A 54 4.79 2.09 -2.06
CA HIS A 54 5.59 3.21 -1.57
C HIS A 54 7.03 3.06 -2.04
N GLY A 55 7.75 4.18 -2.10
CA GLY A 55 9.16 4.18 -2.41
C GLY A 55 9.82 5.55 -2.31
N PHE A 56 11.11 5.59 -2.60
CA PHE A 56 11.84 6.84 -2.70
C PHE A 56 11.96 7.24 -4.18
N PRO A 57 11.61 8.49 -4.56
CA PRO A 57 11.74 8.97 -5.95
C PRO A 57 13.16 8.92 -6.51
N ASP A 58 14.18 8.93 -5.63
CA ASP A 58 15.59 8.80 -6.00
C ASP A 58 16.04 7.36 -6.27
N GLY A 59 15.13 6.38 -6.19
CA GLY A 59 15.42 4.97 -6.42
C GLY A 59 16.20 4.31 -5.28
N LYS A 60 16.21 4.90 -4.07
CA LYS A 60 16.69 4.22 -2.85
C LYS A 60 15.79 3.02 -2.53
N ASP A 61 16.41 1.96 -2.03
CA ASP A 61 15.71 0.75 -1.62
C ASP A 61 14.82 1.00 -0.39
N ALA A 62 13.50 0.89 -0.59
CA ALA A 62 12.51 0.99 0.48
C ALA A 62 12.46 -0.30 1.30
N LYS A 63 12.18 -0.15 2.60
CA LYS A 63 12.04 -1.26 3.55
C LYS A 63 10.66 -1.20 4.17
N ILE A 64 10.11 -2.36 4.52
CA ILE A 64 8.85 -2.41 5.27
C ILE A 64 9.04 -1.72 6.63
N ALA A 65 8.04 -0.95 7.07
CA ALA A 65 8.03 -0.45 8.44
C ALA A 65 7.71 -1.58 9.42
N THR A 66 8.18 -1.39 10.64
CA THR A 66 7.91 -2.23 11.81
C THR A 66 7.61 -1.33 12.99
N MET A 67 7.28 -1.89 14.16
CA MET A 67 7.12 -1.08 15.39
C MET A 67 8.38 -0.29 15.79
N ASP A 68 9.55 -0.56 15.20
CA ASP A 68 10.73 0.29 15.37
C ASP A 68 10.55 1.71 14.81
N GLN A 69 9.51 1.94 13.99
CA GLN A 69 9.16 3.25 13.43
C GLN A 69 8.16 4.04 14.28
N ASP A 70 7.57 3.45 15.33
CA ASP A 70 6.69 4.15 16.28
C ASP A 70 7.54 5.17 17.08
N ALA A 71 7.60 6.38 16.54
CA ALA A 71 8.48 7.46 16.98
C ALA A 71 7.88 8.23 18.15
N ASN A 72 6.55 8.29 18.22
CA ASN A 72 5.82 8.98 19.29
C ASN A 72 5.50 8.05 20.49
N HIS A 73 5.72 6.73 20.35
CA HIS A 73 5.51 5.68 21.34
C HIS A 73 4.04 5.50 21.76
N ASP A 74 3.10 5.67 20.84
CA ASP A 74 1.67 5.45 21.06
C ASP A 74 1.21 4.01 20.77
N ASN A 75 2.16 3.13 20.40
CA ASN A 75 1.98 1.73 20.00
C ASN A 75 1.29 1.55 18.63
N LEU A 76 1.31 2.57 17.80
CA LEU A 76 0.97 2.52 16.39
C LEU A 76 2.13 3.07 15.57
N VAL A 77 2.22 2.60 14.33
CA VAL A 77 3.05 3.19 13.28
C VAL A 77 2.10 3.83 12.29
N ASP A 78 2.02 5.16 12.30
CA ASP A 78 1.17 5.91 11.40
C ASP A 78 1.84 6.18 10.04
N LEU A 79 1.10 6.78 9.10
CA LEU A 79 1.59 7.00 7.74
C LEU A 79 2.90 7.83 7.71
N PRO A 80 2.98 9.01 8.36
CA PRO A 80 4.24 9.78 8.46
C PRO A 80 5.43 8.99 9.02
N GLU A 81 5.21 8.14 10.01
CA GLU A 81 6.28 7.33 10.62
C GLU A 81 6.87 6.29 9.66
N THR A 82 6.11 5.84 8.66
CA THR A 82 6.63 4.92 7.64
C THR A 82 7.64 5.58 6.68
N GLU A 83 7.54 6.90 6.46
CA GLU A 83 8.23 7.58 5.35
C GLU A 83 9.75 7.44 5.40
N ALA A 84 10.33 7.43 6.61
CA ALA A 84 11.78 7.36 6.79
C ALA A 84 12.41 6.07 6.22
N VAL A 85 11.65 4.97 6.19
CA VAL A 85 12.12 3.65 5.72
C VAL A 85 11.44 3.20 4.43
N SER A 86 10.18 3.60 4.22
CA SER A 86 9.34 3.17 3.10
C SER A 86 9.28 4.19 1.97
N GLY A 87 9.61 5.45 2.24
CA GLY A 87 9.41 6.55 1.31
C GLY A 87 7.94 6.98 1.20
N THR A 88 7.63 7.71 0.14
CA THR A 88 6.31 8.32 -0.08
C THR A 88 5.34 7.34 -0.74
N THR A 89 4.04 7.57 -0.57
CA THR A 89 2.99 6.87 -1.32
C THR A 89 3.12 7.18 -2.81
N MET A 90 3.10 6.15 -3.67
CA MET A 90 3.34 6.33 -5.11
C MET A 90 2.12 5.97 -5.98
N VAL A 91 1.83 4.69 -6.17
CA VAL A 91 0.79 4.24 -7.11
C VAL A 91 -0.31 3.50 -6.34
N PRO A 92 -1.58 3.91 -6.47
CA PRO A 92 -2.70 3.21 -5.85
C PRO A 92 -3.04 1.93 -6.61
N PHE A 93 -3.49 0.92 -5.89
CA PHE A 93 -4.07 -0.31 -6.44
C PHE A 93 -5.60 -0.22 -6.37
N ASP A 94 -6.14 0.83 -7.01
CA ASP A 94 -7.57 1.08 -7.14
C ASP A 94 -8.09 0.63 -8.52
N ASN A 95 -9.21 1.20 -8.98
CA ASN A 95 -9.77 0.89 -10.28
C ASN A 95 -9.00 1.49 -11.49
N ALA A 96 -8.06 2.40 -11.28
CA ALA A 96 -7.28 3.08 -12.32
C ALA A 96 -5.87 3.49 -11.84
N PRO A 97 -4.96 2.53 -11.54
CA PRO A 97 -3.63 2.83 -10.99
C PRO A 97 -2.80 3.82 -11.83
N GLN A 98 -2.95 3.77 -13.15
CA GLN A 98 -2.23 4.65 -14.09
C GLN A 98 -2.62 6.14 -13.96
N ASP A 99 -3.76 6.45 -13.35
CA ASP A 99 -4.18 7.83 -13.13
C ASP A 99 -3.50 8.44 -11.87
N MET A 100 -2.89 7.59 -11.02
CA MET A 100 -2.18 7.96 -9.79
C MET A 100 -2.97 8.89 -8.86
N ASN A 101 -4.29 8.77 -8.87
CA ASN A 101 -5.17 9.55 -8.02
C ASN A 101 -5.32 8.86 -6.66
N ILE A 102 -4.49 9.18 -5.67
CA ILE A 102 -4.54 8.52 -4.36
C ILE A 102 -5.86 8.78 -3.57
N PRO A 103 -6.34 10.03 -3.37
CA PRO A 103 -7.49 10.29 -2.51
C PRO A 103 -8.83 10.02 -3.19
N ASN A 104 -9.28 8.76 -3.17
CA ASN A 104 -10.57 8.34 -3.73
C ASN A 104 -11.15 7.09 -3.04
N ASP A 105 -12.38 6.71 -3.40
CA ASP A 105 -13.13 5.59 -2.80
C ASP A 105 -13.22 4.33 -3.69
N ASN A 106 -12.35 4.15 -4.68
CA ASN A 106 -12.41 3.05 -5.65
C ASN A 106 -11.49 1.86 -5.29
N TYR A 107 -11.16 1.71 -4.01
CA TYR A 107 -10.31 0.63 -3.51
C TYR A 107 -11.11 -0.62 -3.11
N PRO A 108 -10.46 -1.80 -3.01
CA PRO A 108 -11.09 -3.04 -2.54
C PRO A 108 -11.73 -2.89 -1.16
N THR A 109 -12.82 -3.63 -0.95
CA THR A 109 -13.50 -3.72 0.35
C THR A 109 -13.48 -5.17 0.80
N SER A 110 -13.05 -5.40 2.04
CA SER A 110 -13.06 -6.73 2.64
C SER A 110 -14.48 -7.25 2.85
N ASP A 111 -14.65 -8.56 2.73
CA ASP A 111 -15.89 -9.23 3.10
C ASP A 111 -16.07 -9.31 4.62
N ALA A 112 -17.13 -9.99 5.06
CA ALA A 112 -17.44 -10.16 6.47
C ALA A 112 -16.40 -10.99 7.26
N ASN A 113 -15.50 -11.71 6.56
CA ASN A 113 -14.42 -12.49 7.15
C ASN A 113 -13.07 -11.75 7.10
N GLY A 114 -13.03 -10.51 6.60
CA GLY A 114 -11.76 -9.78 6.45
C GLY A 114 -10.92 -10.27 5.27
N HIS A 115 -11.55 -10.87 4.25
CA HIS A 115 -10.89 -11.28 3.03
C HIS A 115 -11.24 -10.34 1.87
N PHE A 116 -10.26 -10.04 1.03
CA PHE A 116 -10.50 -9.49 -0.31
C PHE A 116 -9.45 -9.95 -1.31
N ALA A 117 -9.80 -9.85 -2.58
CA ALA A 117 -8.90 -10.04 -3.70
C ALA A 117 -8.99 -8.83 -4.65
N TYR A 118 -7.83 -8.41 -5.15
CA TYR A 118 -7.65 -7.39 -6.17
C TYR A 118 -6.94 -8.01 -7.36
N GLU A 119 -7.44 -7.76 -8.57
CA GLU A 119 -6.79 -8.15 -9.81
C GLU A 119 -6.98 -7.06 -10.86
N LYS A 120 -5.88 -6.62 -11.48
CA LYS A 120 -5.92 -5.53 -12.46
C LYS A 120 -4.82 -5.64 -13.50
N ASP A 121 -5.19 -5.42 -14.75
CA ASP A 121 -4.27 -5.12 -15.84
C ASP A 121 -4.14 -3.61 -15.98
N VAL A 122 -2.93 -3.09 -15.77
CA VAL A 122 -2.63 -1.65 -15.85
C VAL A 122 -1.82 -1.38 -17.12
N PRO A 123 -2.25 -0.44 -17.99
CA PRO A 123 -1.47 -0.04 -19.16
C PRO A 123 -0.14 0.59 -18.74
N LEU A 124 0.97 -0.08 -19.04
CA LEU A 124 2.29 0.29 -18.54
C LEU A 124 2.77 1.63 -19.07
N ASP A 125 2.50 1.93 -20.34
CA ASP A 125 2.83 3.22 -20.97
C ASP A 125 2.13 4.40 -20.27
N ALA A 126 0.85 4.24 -19.94
CA ALA A 126 0.09 5.28 -19.24
C ALA A 126 0.61 5.47 -17.82
N LEU A 127 0.85 4.37 -17.11
CA LEU A 127 1.39 4.39 -15.75
C LEU A 127 2.78 5.03 -15.73
N LYS A 128 3.71 4.61 -16.58
CA LYS A 128 5.08 5.15 -16.65
C LYS A 128 5.10 6.62 -17.05
N LYS A 129 4.20 7.04 -17.94
CA LYS A 129 4.03 8.46 -18.28
C LYS A 129 3.61 9.27 -17.05
N GLN A 130 2.57 8.83 -16.34
CA GLN A 130 2.10 9.52 -15.13
C GLN A 130 3.16 9.50 -14.02
N PHE A 131 3.84 8.37 -13.84
CA PHE A 131 4.93 8.20 -12.86
C PHE A 131 6.07 9.19 -13.13
N LYS A 132 6.42 9.41 -14.40
CA LYS A 132 7.42 10.41 -14.82
C LYS A 132 6.96 11.83 -14.60
N GLU A 133 5.69 12.14 -14.84
CA GLU A 133 5.13 13.47 -14.57
C GLU A 133 5.16 13.80 -13.08
N VAL A 134 4.92 12.82 -12.21
CA VAL A 134 4.86 13.00 -10.75
C VAL A 134 6.24 12.93 -10.08
N PHE A 135 7.07 11.95 -10.45
CA PHE A 135 8.33 11.62 -9.76
C PHE A 135 9.59 11.85 -10.60
N GLY A 136 9.47 12.25 -11.86
CA GLY A 136 10.60 12.58 -12.73
C GLY A 136 11.33 11.38 -13.35
N THR A 137 10.83 10.16 -13.14
CA THR A 137 11.36 8.91 -13.71
C THR A 137 10.22 8.06 -14.27
N ASP A 138 10.47 7.30 -15.33
CA ASP A 138 9.55 6.29 -15.88
C ASP A 138 9.94 4.85 -15.46
N ASP A 139 11.02 4.70 -14.69
CA ASP A 139 11.40 3.42 -14.09
C ASP A 139 10.66 3.21 -12.78
N LEU A 140 9.76 2.21 -12.77
CA LEU A 140 8.98 1.86 -11.58
C LEU A 140 9.86 1.22 -10.49
N GLU A 141 10.93 0.53 -10.90
CA GLU A 141 11.85 -0.25 -10.04
C GLU A 141 11.11 -1.02 -8.93
N LEU A 142 10.12 -1.85 -9.30
CA LEU A 142 9.22 -2.50 -8.34
C LEU A 142 9.96 -3.23 -7.21
N ASP A 143 11.12 -3.84 -7.47
CA ASP A 143 11.94 -4.51 -6.46
C ASP A 143 12.61 -3.59 -5.42
N LYS A 144 12.57 -2.27 -5.65
CA LYS A 144 12.98 -1.25 -4.68
C LYS A 144 11.82 -0.63 -3.91
N ARG A 145 10.60 -1.08 -4.16
CA ARG A 145 9.37 -0.58 -3.55
C ARG A 145 8.87 -1.52 -2.45
N VAL A 146 7.89 -1.05 -1.69
CA VAL A 146 7.15 -1.84 -0.70
C VAL A 146 5.66 -1.64 -0.93
N ILE A 147 4.86 -2.67 -0.73
CA ILE A 147 3.40 -2.56 -0.71
C ILE A 147 2.93 -2.16 0.70
N TYR A 148 1.90 -1.33 0.75
CA TYR A 148 1.13 -1.07 1.96
C TYR A 148 -0.35 -1.35 1.70
N VAL A 149 -1.00 -1.87 2.75
CA VAL A 149 -2.45 -1.96 2.87
C VAL A 149 -2.83 -1.16 4.10
N HIS A 150 -3.82 -0.30 3.95
CA HIS A 150 -4.31 0.62 4.97
C HIS A 150 -5.79 0.38 5.25
N GLY A 151 -6.33 1.09 6.23
CA GLY A 151 -7.78 1.15 6.43
C GLY A 151 -8.26 0.33 7.61
N VAL A 152 -8.86 1.02 8.57
CA VAL A 152 -9.59 0.49 9.72
C VAL A 152 -11.00 1.11 9.74
N PRO A 153 -11.99 0.46 10.37
CA PRO A 153 -13.34 1.00 10.44
C PRO A 153 -13.39 2.27 11.30
N GLN A 154 -14.25 3.22 10.95
CA GLN A 154 -14.47 4.46 11.71
C GLN A 154 -14.92 4.23 13.18
N SER A 155 -15.38 3.02 13.49
CA SER A 155 -15.75 2.64 14.86
C SER A 155 -14.55 2.34 15.76
N LEU A 156 -13.37 2.07 15.19
CA LEU A 156 -12.13 1.91 15.93
C LEU A 156 -11.70 3.27 16.48
N LYS A 157 -11.48 3.38 17.79
CA LYS A 157 -11.08 4.64 18.41
C LYS A 157 -9.58 4.84 18.29
N LEU A 158 -9.15 5.59 17.28
CA LEU A 158 -7.74 5.97 17.13
C LEU A 158 -7.32 7.00 18.19
N PRO A 159 -6.12 6.90 18.77
CA PRO A 159 -5.52 7.97 19.56
C PRO A 159 -5.40 9.25 18.74
N THR A 160 -5.46 10.41 19.39
CA THR A 160 -5.29 11.72 18.73
C THR A 160 -3.86 11.96 18.22
N SER A 161 -2.91 11.11 18.61
CA SER A 161 -1.52 11.14 18.15
C SER A 161 -1.33 10.53 16.78
N VAL A 162 -2.25 9.66 16.32
CA VAL A 162 -2.18 9.04 15.00
C VAL A 162 -2.44 10.12 13.95
N ALA A 163 -1.45 10.36 13.10
CA ALA A 163 -1.52 11.31 12.00
C ALA A 163 -1.65 10.59 10.65
N GLY A 164 -1.68 11.38 9.57
CA GLY A 164 -1.57 10.86 8.21
C GLY A 164 -2.79 11.12 7.35
N GLU A 165 -3.52 12.18 7.62
CA GLU A 165 -4.64 12.61 6.79
C GLU A 165 -4.18 12.96 5.37
N VAL A 166 -4.92 12.50 4.37
CA VAL A 166 -4.61 12.72 2.94
C VAL A 166 -5.86 13.29 2.26
N GLY A 167 -5.79 14.56 1.86
CA GLY A 167 -6.98 15.26 1.35
C GLY A 167 -8.06 15.37 2.43
N ASP A 168 -9.27 14.92 2.13
CA ASP A 168 -10.40 14.89 3.08
C ASP A 168 -10.47 13.58 3.89
N TYR A 169 -9.51 12.66 3.70
CA TYR A 169 -9.48 11.35 4.35
C TYR A 169 -8.66 11.39 5.65
N ASP A 170 -9.23 10.85 6.73
CA ASP A 170 -8.59 10.83 8.06
C ASP A 170 -7.69 9.59 8.28
N ALA A 171 -7.08 9.52 9.46
CA ALA A 171 -6.20 8.44 9.86
C ALA A 171 -6.85 7.03 9.84
N HIS A 172 -8.18 6.89 9.88
CA HIS A 172 -8.81 5.57 9.76
C HIS A 172 -8.58 4.97 8.38
N VAL A 173 -8.55 5.82 7.35
CA VAL A 173 -8.37 5.39 5.97
C VAL A 173 -6.89 5.11 5.69
N THR A 174 -5.99 5.90 6.28
CA THR A 174 -4.56 5.88 5.96
C THR A 174 -3.69 5.12 6.96
N LEU A 175 -4.22 4.69 8.11
CA LEU A 175 -3.46 3.88 9.06
C LEU A 175 -3.01 2.56 8.40
N PRO A 176 -1.69 2.29 8.33
CA PRO A 176 -1.17 1.02 7.85
C PRO A 176 -1.68 -0.16 8.68
N ILE A 177 -2.19 -1.20 8.00
CA ILE A 177 -2.58 -2.47 8.62
C ILE A 177 -1.66 -3.62 8.23
N ALA A 178 -0.98 -3.50 7.09
CA ALA A 178 -0.02 -4.49 6.61
C ALA A 178 0.96 -3.89 5.59
N THR A 179 2.11 -4.53 5.43
CA THR A 179 3.12 -4.12 4.45
C THR A 179 3.95 -5.31 3.97
N GLY A 180 4.55 -5.21 2.78
CA GLY A 180 5.38 -6.26 2.20
C GLY A 180 6.49 -5.69 1.32
N LYS A 181 7.67 -6.32 1.36
CA LYS A 181 8.75 -5.99 0.41
C LYS A 181 8.43 -6.64 -0.93
N ILE A 182 8.48 -5.85 -2.00
CA ILE A 182 8.35 -6.38 -3.36
C ILE A 182 9.73 -6.88 -3.79
N GLU A 183 9.80 -8.14 -4.20
CA GLU A 183 11.04 -8.81 -4.59
C GLU A 183 10.87 -9.46 -5.97
N LYS A 184 11.95 -9.51 -6.76
CA LYS A 184 11.95 -10.26 -8.02
C LYS A 184 11.75 -11.76 -7.73
N ALA A 185 10.88 -12.40 -8.52
CA ALA A 185 10.55 -13.82 -8.45
C ALA A 185 11.20 -14.64 -9.57
#